data_AF-A0A2Z6RIZ5-F1
#
_entry.id   AF-A0A2Z6RIZ5-F1
#
_cell.length_a   1.000
_cell.length_b   1.000
_cell.length_c   1.000
_cell.angle_alpha   90.00
_cell.angle_beta   90.00
_cell.angle_gamma   90.00
#
_symmetry.space_group_name_H-M   'P 1'
#
loop_
_entity.id
_entity.type
_entity.pdbx_description
1 polymer ?
#
loop_
_entity_poly.entity_id
_entity_poly.type
_entity_poly.pdbx_seq_one_letter_code
_entity_poly.pdbx_strand_id
1 'polypeptide(L)'
;MNGQKKKMENLFKESQIFHLTCLTLFSGLFYCGNIELKNLQGLDVLNLLIAVDELNIQQLISHVQEYLVKHQTEFLLQNLTSILKIVYQHETFTYLWNFCLETIWEVPKTLFNADKFIDLKAPLLELLLKRNYFNMDEIEVWESLLKWCFA
;
A
#
# COMPACT_ATOMS: atom_id res chain seq x y z
N MET A 1 5.19 -9.88 34.79
CA MET A 1 4.88 -8.42 34.66
C MET A 1 5.91 -7.60 33.89
N ASN A 2 7.21 -7.93 33.86
CA ASN A 2 8.23 -7.12 33.15
C ASN A 2 8.19 -7.17 31.61
N GLY A 3 7.69 -8.25 30.99
CA GLY A 3 7.68 -8.38 29.53
C GLY A 3 6.68 -7.45 28.82
N GLN A 4 5.49 -7.24 29.41
CA GLN A 4 4.46 -6.39 28.80
C GLN A 4 4.77 -4.90 28.93
N LYS A 5 5.36 -4.48 30.05
CA LYS A 5 5.81 -3.10 30.25
C LYS A 5 6.93 -2.72 29.27
N LYS A 6 7.89 -3.62 29.06
CA LYS A 6 8.99 -3.43 28.09
C LYS A 6 8.49 -3.40 26.64
N LYS A 7 7.46 -4.20 26.31
CA LYS A 7 6.80 -4.17 24.99
C LYS A 7 6.07 -2.84 24.76
N MET A 8 5.36 -2.34 25.76
CA MET A 8 4.63 -1.07 25.68
C MET A 8 5.58 0.15 25.62
N GLU A 9 6.70 0.11 26.34
CA GLU A 9 7.76 1.11 26.25
C GLU A 9 8.47 1.11 24.88
N ASN A 10 8.62 -0.06 24.25
CA ASN A 10 9.14 -0.16 22.88
C ASN A 10 8.15 0.41 21.86
N LEU A 11 6.87 0.05 21.95
CA LEU A 11 5.82 0.61 21.08
C LEU A 11 5.72 2.14 21.20
N PHE A 12 5.88 2.66 22.42
CA PHE A 12 5.89 4.10 22.66
C PHE A 12 7.14 4.77 22.09
N LYS A 13 8.32 4.14 22.19
CA LYS A 13 9.55 4.64 21.56
C LYS A 13 9.49 4.57 20.04
N GLU A 14 8.95 3.50 19.47
CA GLU A 14 8.73 3.37 18.02
C GLU A 14 7.77 4.45 17.52
N SER A 15 6.69 4.73 18.25
CA SER A 15 5.77 5.84 17.98
C SER A 15 6.44 7.22 18.06
N GLN A 16 7.28 7.47 19.07
CA GLN A 16 7.99 8.75 19.19
C GLN A 16 9.07 8.93 18.14
N ILE A 17 9.81 7.87 17.80
CA ILE A 17 10.82 7.90 16.72
C ILE A 17 10.12 8.17 15.39
N PHE A 18 9.00 7.50 15.11
CA PHE A 18 8.17 7.72 13.93
C PHE A 18 7.66 9.17 13.85
N HIS A 19 7.16 9.71 14.96
CA HIS A 19 6.70 11.09 15.05
C HIS A 19 7.85 12.10 14.85
N LEU A 20 9.05 11.82 15.37
CA LEU A 20 10.23 12.66 15.19
C LEU A 20 10.75 12.60 13.75
N THR A 21 10.82 11.42 13.13
CA THR A 21 11.20 11.28 11.72
C THR A 21 10.21 11.98 10.81
N CYS A 22 8.90 11.81 11.08
CA CYS A 22 7.85 12.52 10.38
C CYS A 22 8.00 14.03 10.55
N LEU A 23 8.17 14.55 11.77
CA LEU A 23 8.40 15.99 12.00
C LEU A 23 9.63 16.53 11.27
N THR A 24 10.74 15.78 11.24
CA THR A 24 11.95 16.22 10.51
C THR A 24 11.72 16.28 9.00
N LEU A 25 11.10 15.25 8.41
CA LEU A 25 10.68 15.26 7.00
C LEU A 25 9.68 16.38 6.71
N PHE A 26 8.77 16.65 7.66
CA PHE A 26 7.74 17.68 7.58
C PHE A 26 8.28 19.10 7.68
N SER A 27 9.26 19.33 8.54
CA SER A 27 9.97 20.60 8.58
C SER A 27 10.79 20.82 7.30
N GLY A 28 11.39 19.77 6.73
CA GLY A 28 12.04 19.82 5.42
C GLY A 28 11.07 20.15 4.28
N LEU A 29 9.85 19.61 4.32
CA LEU A 29 8.75 19.90 3.39
C LEU A 29 8.37 21.38 3.33
N PHE A 30 8.18 22.02 4.50
CA PHE A 30 7.75 23.42 4.58
C PHE A 30 8.88 24.41 4.31
N TYR A 31 10.12 24.09 4.71
CA TYR A 31 11.25 25.02 4.56
C TYR A 31 12.05 24.83 3.27
N CYS A 32 12.09 23.64 2.67
CA CYS A 32 12.96 23.32 1.54
C CYS A 32 12.21 23.01 0.22
N GLY A 33 10.89 22.89 0.25
CA GLY A 33 10.02 22.80 -0.95
C GLY A 33 10.13 21.51 -1.77
N ASN A 34 11.09 20.63 -1.50
CA ASN A 34 11.25 19.34 -2.16
C ASN A 34 11.67 18.29 -1.12
N ILE A 35 10.85 17.26 -0.90
CA ILE A 35 11.38 16.02 -0.33
C ILE A 35 12.23 15.38 -1.42
N GLU A 36 13.50 15.07 -1.14
CA GLU A 36 14.26 14.15 -1.97
C GLU A 36 13.76 12.71 -1.73
N LEU A 37 12.59 12.39 -2.28
CA LEU A 37 12.03 11.03 -2.29
C LEU A 37 12.97 10.04 -3.02
N LYS A 38 13.91 10.58 -3.81
CA LYS A 38 14.94 9.86 -4.59
C LYS A 38 15.81 8.91 -3.76
N ASN A 39 16.04 9.23 -2.48
CA ASN A 39 16.92 8.43 -1.62
C ASN A 39 16.15 7.40 -0.78
N LEU A 40 14.82 7.39 -0.86
CA LEU A 40 13.97 6.49 -0.08
C LEU A 40 13.65 5.22 -0.87
N GLN A 41 13.61 4.08 -0.16
CA GLN A 41 13.13 2.83 -0.74
C GLN A 41 11.61 2.83 -0.85
N GLY A 42 11.04 1.99 -1.72
CA GLY A 42 9.59 1.93 -1.92
C GLY A 42 8.78 1.73 -0.63
N LEU A 43 9.28 0.93 0.32
CA LEU A 43 8.65 0.74 1.63
C LEU A 43 8.66 2.03 2.48
N ASP A 44 9.77 2.77 2.48
CA ASP A 44 9.89 4.02 3.24
C ASP A 44 8.95 5.09 2.68
N VAL A 45 8.84 5.17 1.35
CA VAL A 45 7.91 6.08 0.68
C VAL A 45 6.45 5.69 0.96
N LEU A 46 6.14 4.40 1.03
CA LEU A 46 4.80 3.93 1.39
C LEU A 46 4.46 4.25 2.85
N ASN A 47 5.40 4.07 3.78
CA ASN A 47 5.22 4.46 5.19
C ASN A 47 5.04 5.98 5.33
N LEU A 48 5.78 6.76 4.55
CA LEU A 48 5.58 8.21 4.47
C LEU A 48 4.17 8.54 3.98
N LEU A 49 3.68 7.87 2.93
CA LEU A 49 2.32 8.08 2.42
C LEU A 49 1.26 7.85 3.51
N ILE A 50 1.39 6.77 4.29
CA ILE A 50 0.50 6.45 5.42
C ILE A 50 0.57 7.57 6.48
N ALA A 51 1.77 8.00 6.85
CA ALA A 51 1.92 9.09 7.82
C ALA A 51 1.29 10.41 7.34
N VAL A 52 1.44 10.73 6.06
CA VAL A 52 0.88 11.94 5.46
C VAL A 52 -0.65 11.86 5.37
N ASP A 53 -1.21 10.67 5.18
CA ASP A 53 -2.65 10.44 5.25
C ASP A 53 -3.22 10.72 6.65
N GLU A 54 -2.54 10.23 7.69
CA GLU A 54 -2.92 10.50 9.09
C GLU A 54 -2.90 12.00 9.41
N LEU A 55 -2.01 12.77 8.78
CA LEU A 55 -1.93 14.21 8.88
C LEU A 55 -2.94 14.95 7.97
N ASN A 56 -3.62 14.23 7.08
CA ASN A 56 -4.64 14.72 6.15
C ASN A 56 -4.18 15.86 5.22
N ILE A 57 -2.98 15.74 4.65
CA ILE A 57 -2.40 16.78 3.77
C ILE A 57 -2.49 16.34 2.32
N GLN A 58 -3.64 16.64 1.72
CA GLN A 58 -4.04 16.15 0.40
C GLN A 58 -3.03 16.41 -0.72
N GLN A 59 -2.37 17.58 -0.73
CA GLN A 59 -1.36 17.89 -1.75
C GLN A 59 -0.15 16.94 -1.69
N LEU A 60 0.27 16.59 -0.47
CA LEU A 60 1.40 15.70 -0.27
C LEU A 60 1.02 14.24 -0.49
N ILE A 61 -0.21 13.84 -0.11
CA ILE A 61 -0.78 12.52 -0.45
C ILE A 61 -0.70 12.30 -1.96
N SER A 62 -1.19 13.26 -2.75
CA SER A 62 -1.15 13.18 -4.21
C SER A 62 0.29 13.10 -4.75
N HIS A 63 1.19 13.95 -4.24
CA HIS A 63 2.57 13.98 -4.70
C HIS A 63 3.33 12.68 -4.42
N VAL A 64 3.16 12.10 -3.23
CA VAL A 64 3.83 10.85 -2.85
C VAL A 64 3.26 9.66 -3.63
N GLN A 65 1.94 9.62 -3.89
CA GLN A 65 1.34 8.59 -4.74
C GLN A 65 1.89 8.66 -6.17
N GLU A 66 1.97 9.86 -6.77
CA GLU A 66 2.55 10.04 -8.11
C GLU A 66 4.00 9.55 -8.15
N TYR A 67 4.79 9.90 -7.13
CA TYR A 67 6.17 9.45 -7.02
C TYR A 67 6.29 7.92 -6.95
N LEU A 68 5.46 7.26 -6.13
CA LEU A 68 5.45 5.79 -6.01
C LEU A 68 5.18 5.13 -7.37
N VAL A 69 4.15 5.57 -8.09
CA VAL A 69 3.79 4.99 -9.39
C VAL A 69 4.88 5.22 -10.43
N LYS A 70 5.50 6.42 -10.45
CA LYS A 70 6.47 6.80 -11.48
C LYS A 70 7.87 6.25 -11.24
N HIS A 71 8.29 6.11 -9.98
CA HIS A 71 9.67 5.82 -9.61
C HIS A 71 9.85 4.52 -8.82
N GLN A 72 8.77 3.97 -8.27
CA GLN A 72 8.80 2.74 -7.46
C GLN A 72 7.87 1.66 -8.04
N THR A 73 7.61 1.69 -9.36
CA THR A 73 6.68 0.77 -10.03
C THR A 73 7.05 -0.70 -9.79
N GLU A 74 8.33 -1.06 -9.88
CA GLU A 74 8.79 -2.44 -9.64
C GLU A 74 8.47 -2.89 -8.20
N PHE A 75 8.73 -2.02 -7.21
CA PHE A 75 8.35 -2.29 -5.83
C PHE A 75 6.84 -2.48 -5.70
N LEU A 76 6.04 -1.65 -6.39
CA LEU A 76 4.59 -1.77 -6.36
C LEU A 76 4.10 -3.10 -6.93
N LEU A 77 4.65 -3.54 -8.06
CA LEU A 77 4.29 -4.80 -8.71
C LEU A 77 4.69 -6.02 -7.87
N GLN A 78 5.90 -6.02 -7.31
CA GLN A 78 6.37 -7.11 -6.45
C GLN A 78 5.56 -7.25 -5.15
N ASN A 79 4.92 -6.18 -4.70
CA ASN A 79 4.17 -6.13 -3.44
C ASN A 79 2.67 -5.88 -3.65
N LEU A 80 2.15 -6.11 -4.86
CA LEU A 80 0.82 -5.70 -5.29
C LEU A 80 -0.28 -6.11 -4.30
N THR A 81 -0.31 -7.35 -3.85
CA THR A 81 -1.32 -7.83 -2.90
C THR A 81 -1.28 -7.09 -1.56
N SER A 82 -0.09 -6.75 -1.07
CA SER A 82 0.06 -6.03 0.20
C SER A 82 -0.35 -4.57 0.04
N ILE A 83 0.05 -3.93 -1.06
CA ILE A 83 -0.33 -2.55 -1.39
C ILE A 83 -1.84 -2.44 -1.60
N LEU A 84 -2.45 -3.38 -2.30
CA LEU A 84 -3.90 -3.40 -2.52
C LEU A 84 -4.67 -3.41 -1.20
N LYS A 85 -4.20 -4.17 -0.20
CA LYS A 85 -4.80 -4.19 1.14
C LYS A 85 -4.65 -2.85 1.86
N ILE A 86 -3.50 -2.20 1.74
CA ILE A 86 -3.26 -0.87 2.34
C ILE A 86 -4.14 0.17 1.68
N VAL A 87 -4.11 0.26 0.35
CA VAL A 87 -4.89 1.24 -0.41
C VAL A 87 -6.40 1.06 -0.17
N TYR A 88 -6.88 -0.17 -0.03
CA TYR A 88 -8.27 -0.44 0.34
C TYR A 88 -8.67 0.12 1.71
N GLN A 89 -7.72 0.32 2.63
CA GLN A 89 -7.96 0.89 3.97
C GLN A 89 -7.89 2.43 3.99
N HIS A 90 -7.32 3.05 2.96
CA HIS A 90 -7.05 4.49 2.90
C HIS A 90 -7.78 5.12 1.71
N GLU A 91 -8.96 5.71 1.95
CA GLU A 91 -9.84 6.25 0.91
C GLU A 91 -9.20 7.38 0.07
N THR A 92 -8.20 8.06 0.62
CA THR A 92 -7.46 9.14 -0.06
C THR A 92 -6.45 8.61 -1.09
N PHE A 93 -6.10 7.31 -1.05
CA PHE A 93 -5.09 6.69 -1.93
C PHE A 93 -5.64 6.34 -3.31
N THR A 94 -6.45 7.25 -3.87
CA THR A 94 -7.18 7.05 -5.12
C THR A 94 -6.27 6.81 -6.33
N TYR A 95 -5.09 7.42 -6.39
CA TYR A 95 -4.17 7.26 -7.52
C TYR A 95 -3.51 5.87 -7.50
N LEU A 96 -3.03 5.43 -6.32
CA LEU A 96 -2.51 4.08 -6.15
C LEU A 96 -3.61 3.02 -6.34
N TRP A 97 -4.85 3.32 -5.94
CA TRP A 97 -5.98 2.43 -6.15
C TRP A 97 -6.22 2.17 -7.63
N ASN A 98 -6.27 3.24 -8.43
CA ASN A 98 -6.43 3.14 -9.87
C ASN A 98 -5.26 2.38 -10.52
N PHE A 99 -4.02 2.69 -10.12
CA PHE A 99 -2.84 1.95 -10.58
C PHE A 99 -2.93 0.45 -10.29
N CYS A 100 -3.34 0.07 -9.07
CA CYS A 100 -3.50 -1.33 -8.70
C CYS A 100 -4.56 -2.01 -9.57
N LEU A 101 -5.70 -1.35 -9.77
CA LEU A 101 -6.79 -1.89 -10.57
C LEU A 101 -6.42 -2.04 -12.05
N GLU A 102 -5.74 -1.05 -12.63
CA GLU A 102 -5.20 -1.12 -13.99
C GLU A 102 -4.21 -2.28 -14.13
N THR A 103 -3.30 -2.43 -13.17
CA THR A 103 -2.33 -3.54 -13.14
C THR A 103 -3.04 -4.91 -13.08
N ILE A 104 -4.03 -5.05 -12.19
CA ILE A 104 -4.82 -6.28 -12.04
C ILE A 104 -5.64 -6.54 -13.31
N TRP A 105 -6.08 -5.50 -14.00
CA TRP A 105 -6.80 -5.64 -15.26
C TRP A 105 -5.89 -6.10 -16.40
N GLU A 106 -4.74 -5.45 -16.61
CA GLU A 106 -3.80 -5.73 -17.69
C GLU A 106 -3.10 -7.08 -17.53
N VAL A 107 -2.64 -7.37 -16.31
CA VAL A 107 -1.86 -8.57 -15.98
C VAL A 107 -2.44 -9.21 -14.71
N PRO A 108 -3.63 -9.83 -14.76
CA PRO A 108 -4.32 -10.35 -13.58
C PRO A 108 -3.51 -11.38 -12.80
N LYS A 109 -2.63 -12.11 -13.50
CA LYS A 109 -1.71 -13.10 -12.92
C LYS A 109 -0.79 -12.51 -11.84
N THR A 110 -0.50 -11.20 -11.87
CA THR A 110 0.27 -10.52 -10.80
C THR A 110 -0.42 -10.59 -9.44
N LEU A 111 -1.76 -10.63 -9.42
CA LEU A 111 -2.54 -10.80 -8.20
C LEU A 111 -2.89 -12.26 -7.94
N PHE A 112 -3.48 -12.94 -8.93
CA PHE A 112 -4.06 -14.28 -8.73
C PHE A 112 -3.02 -15.38 -8.50
N ASN A 113 -1.78 -15.20 -8.98
CA ASN A 113 -0.69 -16.14 -8.73
C ASN A 113 0.16 -15.76 -7.51
N ALA A 114 -0.12 -14.63 -6.85
CA ALA A 114 0.66 -14.23 -5.68
C ALA A 114 0.35 -15.14 -4.50
N ASP A 115 1.37 -15.60 -3.78
CA ASP A 115 1.19 -16.43 -2.57
C ASP A 115 0.30 -15.74 -1.53
N LYS A 116 0.37 -14.40 -1.46
CA LYS A 116 -0.44 -13.58 -0.55
C LYS A 116 -1.90 -13.41 -0.99
N PHE A 117 -2.29 -13.92 -2.16
CA PHE A 117 -3.66 -13.80 -2.67
C PHE A 117 -4.68 -14.42 -1.70
N ILE A 118 -4.35 -15.56 -1.10
CA ILE A 118 -5.17 -16.24 -0.10
C ILE A 118 -5.44 -15.36 1.14
N ASP A 119 -4.62 -14.34 1.38
CA ASP A 119 -4.77 -13.41 2.51
C ASP A 119 -5.71 -12.23 2.22
N LEU A 120 -6.33 -12.17 1.03
CA LEU A 120 -7.31 -11.14 0.70
C LEU A 120 -8.62 -11.38 1.45
N LYS A 121 -9.19 -10.32 2.02
CA LYS A 121 -10.48 -10.40 2.70
C LYS A 121 -11.62 -10.45 1.69
N ALA A 122 -12.66 -11.22 2.01
CA ALA A 122 -13.83 -11.39 1.14
C ALA A 122 -14.44 -10.08 0.59
N PRO A 123 -14.61 -8.99 1.38
CA PRO A 123 -15.19 -7.75 0.85
C PRO A 123 -14.31 -7.08 -0.22
N LEU A 124 -12.99 -7.15 -0.09
CA LEU A 124 -12.06 -6.62 -1.08
C LEU A 124 -12.10 -7.48 -2.35
N LEU A 125 -12.11 -8.80 -2.20
CA LEU A 125 -12.22 -9.72 -3.32
C LEU A 125 -13.54 -9.53 -4.08
N GLU A 126 -14.66 -9.43 -3.37
CA GLU A 126 -15.98 -9.14 -3.95
C GLU A 126 -15.97 -7.82 -4.74
N LEU A 127 -15.32 -6.78 -4.21
CA LEU A 127 -15.19 -5.50 -4.89
C LEU A 127 -14.42 -5.64 -6.21
N LEU A 128 -13.30 -6.38 -6.20
CA LEU A 128 -12.49 -6.62 -7.41
C LEU A 128 -13.29 -7.39 -8.46
N LEU A 129 -13.99 -8.46 -8.06
CA LEU A 129 -14.79 -9.29 -8.95
C LEU A 129 -16.01 -8.55 -9.52
N LYS A 130 -16.61 -7.61 -8.77
CA LYS A 130 -17.75 -6.82 -9.27
C LYS A 130 -17.41 -5.91 -10.45
N ARG A 131 -16.15 -5.53 -10.64
CA ARG A 131 -15.72 -4.64 -11.73
C ARG A 131 -15.50 -5.35 -13.08
N ASN A 132 -15.57 -6.68 -13.12
CA ASN A 132 -15.20 -7.59 -14.21
C ASN A 132 -14.94 -7.03 -15.62
N TYR A 133 -13.67 -7.12 -16.04
CA TYR A 133 -13.16 -7.61 -17.35
C TYR A 133 -11.66 -7.94 -17.19
N PHE A 134 -11.25 -8.88 -16.32
CA PHE A 134 -9.82 -9.24 -16.22
C PHE A 134 -9.30 -9.76 -17.57
N ASN A 135 -8.09 -9.38 -17.96
CA ASN A 135 -7.42 -9.93 -19.14
C ASN A 135 -6.86 -11.35 -18.86
N MET A 136 -7.74 -12.25 -18.40
CA MET A 136 -7.46 -13.61 -17.94
C MET A 136 -8.68 -14.49 -18.18
N ASP A 137 -8.47 -15.77 -18.52
CA ASP A 137 -9.58 -16.69 -18.77
C ASP A 137 -10.40 -16.89 -17.50
N GLU A 138 -11.72 -16.91 -17.65
CA GLU A 138 -12.66 -17.05 -16.54
C GLU A 138 -12.36 -18.31 -15.70
N ILE A 139 -11.95 -19.40 -16.36
CA ILE A 139 -11.59 -20.64 -15.69
C ILE A 139 -10.36 -20.48 -14.78
N GLU A 140 -9.35 -19.71 -15.19
CA GLU A 140 -8.17 -19.47 -14.35
C GLU A 140 -8.54 -18.60 -13.14
N VAL A 141 -9.49 -17.67 -13.29
CA VAL A 141 -10.05 -16.88 -12.18
C VAL A 141 -10.78 -17.81 -11.19
N TRP A 142 -11.66 -18.69 -11.68
CA TRP A 142 -12.38 -19.64 -10.83
C TRP A 142 -11.44 -20.58 -10.07
N GLU A 143 -10.40 -21.11 -10.71
CA GLU A 143 -9.39 -21.94 -10.05
C GLU A 143 -8.68 -21.19 -8.92
N SER A 144 -8.37 -19.91 -9.13
CA SER A 144 -7.74 -19.07 -8.11
C SER A 144 -8.69 -18.81 -6.93
N LEU A 145 -9.98 -18.57 -7.20
CA LEU A 145 -11.00 -18.41 -6.17
C LEU A 145 -11.21 -19.70 -5.36
N LEU A 146 -11.17 -20.87 -6.01
CA LEU A 146 -11.23 -22.15 -5.30
C LEU A 146 -10.04 -22.32 -4.36
N LYS A 147 -8.82 -22.01 -4.81
CA LYS A 147 -7.63 -22.04 -3.95
C LYS A 147 -7.78 -21.12 -2.73
N TRP A 148 -8.31 -19.90 -2.94
CA TRP A 148 -8.59 -18.96 -1.84
C TRP A 148 -9.66 -19.50 -0.86
N CYS A 149 -10.72 -20.13 -1.35
CA CYS A 149 -11.77 -20.70 -0.49
C CYS A 149 -11.30 -21.89 0.38
N PHE A 150 -10.30 -22.63 -0.08
CA PHE A 150 -9.77 -23.83 0.60
C PHE A 150 -8.50 -23.58 1.42
N ALA A 151 -7.97 -22.35 1.41
CA ALA A 151 -6.81 -21.94 2.21
C ALA A 151 -7.17 -21.72 3.69
#